data_AF-A0AAF0WBJ8-F1
#
_entry.id   AF-A0AAF0WBJ8-F1
#
_cell.length_a   1.000
_cell.length_b   1.000
_cell.length_c   1.000
_cell.angle_alpha   90.00
_cell.angle_beta   90.00
_cell.angle_gamma   90.00
#
_symmetry.space_group_name_H-M   'P 1'
#
loop_
_entity.id
_entity.type
_entity.pdbx_description
1 polymer ?
#
loop_
_entity_poly.entity_id
_entity_poly.type
_entity_poly.pdbx_seq_one_letter_code
_entity_poly.pdbx_strand_id
1 'polypeptide(L)'
;MDQNASFCHVFLSFRGETRNKFTCFLYEALKAEGFTAFMDRTAIRVGDEVDSTIKEGIRNSMSAIIIFSQNYAYSTWCLDELVLILERKKNSRYFIIPIFYEVEIRDIKHQLGNYGLALEKHRARHNDKVDKWKEALAEVGNILGQHVEGLQSTFIQNIVKLFREKLAAKFPECRLPTLEGPSSQGSSSSSMLRPKPSNDKVILYTISVNNGLGANGLVKKLLMSGNVVFEERNCSTESEYMRELEELVGNDRVRFPMVIVNGKDLCGEEEVEGLDDFENKQKLISVLNHLYVSAKTIENLRDMFSRSLTFQSSIQDQWINRRYS
;
A
#
# COMPACT_ATOMS: atom_id res chain seq x y z
N MET A 1 12.04 7.63 43.08
CA MET A 1 12.25 7.43 41.63
C MET A 1 11.00 6.74 41.15
N ASP A 2 10.11 7.49 40.51
CA ASP A 2 8.73 7.03 40.27
C ASP A 2 8.67 5.89 39.25
N GLN A 3 7.82 4.93 39.60
CA GLN A 3 7.50 3.70 38.90
C GLN A 3 6.45 3.98 37.81
N ASN A 4 6.52 3.24 36.70
CA ASN A 4 5.53 3.16 35.60
C ASN A 4 5.41 4.36 34.63
N ALA A 5 6.44 4.63 33.84
CA ALA A 5 6.20 5.13 32.48
C ALA A 5 5.74 3.95 31.61
N SER A 6 4.44 3.85 31.32
CA SER A 6 3.90 2.83 30.42
C SER A 6 4.42 3.08 29.00
N PHE A 7 5.36 2.26 28.55
CA PHE A 7 5.92 2.36 27.20
C PHE A 7 4.88 1.92 26.16
N CYS A 8 4.71 2.69 25.09
CA CYS A 8 3.81 2.34 23.99
C CYS A 8 4.62 1.81 22.80
N HIS A 9 4.05 0.86 22.06
CA HIS A 9 4.67 0.39 20.82
C HIS A 9 4.52 1.43 19.72
N VAL A 10 3.42 2.18 19.69
CA VAL A 10 3.11 3.12 18.61
C VAL A 10 2.31 4.33 19.07
N PHE A 11 2.69 5.50 18.58
CA PHE A 11 1.90 6.73 18.66
C PHE A 11 1.06 6.90 17.39
N LEU A 12 -0.24 7.16 17.51
CA LEU A 12 -1.12 7.47 16.38
C LEU A 12 -1.32 8.99 16.29
N SER A 13 -0.74 9.62 15.27
CA SER A 13 -0.99 11.03 14.93
C SER A 13 -2.02 11.11 13.82
N PHE A 14 -3.08 11.88 14.01
CA PHE A 14 -4.21 11.91 13.08
C PHE A 14 -5.06 13.17 13.27
N ARG A 15 -5.89 13.52 12.29
CA ARG A 15 -6.87 14.58 12.48
C ARG A 15 -8.14 14.02 13.10
N GLY A 16 -8.74 14.70 14.08
CA GLY A 16 -9.95 14.23 14.78
C GLY A 16 -11.12 13.79 13.89
N GLU A 17 -11.22 14.28 12.65
CA GLU A 17 -12.22 13.84 11.66
C GLU A 17 -12.09 12.37 11.24
N THR A 18 -10.90 11.76 11.38
CA THR A 18 -10.66 10.34 11.09
C THR A 18 -10.85 9.46 12.32
N ARG A 19 -11.07 10.03 13.52
CA ARG A 19 -11.15 9.30 14.80
C ARG A 19 -12.14 8.15 14.72
N ASN A 20 -13.41 8.46 14.47
CA ASN A 20 -14.51 7.49 14.45
C ASN A 20 -14.68 6.82 13.08
N LYS A 21 -13.66 6.93 12.23
CA LYS A 21 -13.59 6.30 10.91
C LYS A 21 -12.37 5.37 10.94
N PHE A 22 -11.45 5.55 9.99
CA PHE A 22 -10.24 4.76 9.82
C PHE A 22 -9.39 4.59 11.10
N THR A 23 -9.18 5.66 11.89
CA THR A 23 -8.23 5.63 13.00
C THR A 23 -8.67 4.72 14.16
N CYS A 24 -9.97 4.71 14.51
CA CYS A 24 -10.55 3.81 15.50
C CYS A 24 -10.31 2.34 15.12
N PHE A 25 -10.64 1.96 13.89
CA PHE A 25 -10.48 0.59 13.43
C PHE A 25 -9.02 0.16 13.40
N LEU A 26 -8.10 1.04 12.99
CA LEU A 26 -6.66 0.76 13.05
C LEU A 26 -6.18 0.55 14.49
N TYR A 27 -6.62 1.37 15.42
CA TYR A 27 -6.26 1.24 16.83
C TYR A 27 -6.77 -0.06 17.45
N GLU A 28 -8.03 -0.41 17.22
CA GLU A 28 -8.59 -1.67 17.72
C GLU A 28 -7.89 -2.88 17.10
N ALA A 29 -7.51 -2.82 15.82
CA ALA A 29 -6.75 -3.90 15.18
C ALA A 29 -5.33 -4.05 15.76
N LEU A 30 -4.63 -2.94 16.01
CA LEU A 30 -3.32 -2.97 16.68
C LEU A 30 -3.43 -3.59 18.08
N LYS A 31 -4.46 -3.19 18.84
CA LYS A 31 -4.71 -3.70 20.19
C LYS A 31 -5.11 -5.17 20.20
N ALA A 32 -5.92 -5.61 19.23
CA ALA A 32 -6.30 -7.01 19.06
C ALA A 32 -5.08 -7.91 18.82
N GLU A 33 -4.05 -7.39 18.16
CA GLU A 33 -2.78 -8.07 17.95
C GLU A 33 -1.77 -7.90 19.10
N GLY A 34 -2.22 -7.38 20.26
CA GLY A 34 -1.41 -7.25 21.47
C GLY A 34 -0.53 -6.01 21.56
N PHE A 35 -0.65 -5.06 20.63
CA PHE A 35 0.15 -3.84 20.65
C PHE A 35 -0.51 -2.73 21.48
N THR A 36 0.22 -2.23 22.48
CA THR A 36 -0.07 -0.95 23.15
C THR A 36 0.11 0.22 22.18
N ALA A 37 -0.99 0.87 21.81
CA ALA A 37 -1.01 2.08 20.99
C ALA A 37 -1.44 3.30 21.82
N PHE A 38 -0.76 4.43 21.64
CA PHE A 38 -1.20 5.73 22.15
C PHE A 38 -2.03 6.41 21.06
N MET A 39 -3.34 6.51 21.27
CA MET A 39 -4.21 7.29 20.40
C MET A 39 -4.42 8.68 21.01
N ASP A 40 -3.94 9.71 20.33
CA ASP A 40 -4.14 11.07 20.82
C ASP A 40 -5.62 11.48 20.86
N ARG A 41 -5.99 12.24 21.89
CA ARG A 41 -7.29 12.88 22.03
C ARG A 41 -7.27 14.27 21.39
N THR A 42 -7.01 14.36 20.08
CA THR A 42 -7.20 15.53 19.20
C THR A 42 -8.58 16.24 19.23
N ALA A 43 -9.47 15.92 20.18
CA ALA A 43 -10.71 16.66 20.47
C ALA A 43 -10.81 17.21 21.91
N ILE A 44 -9.69 17.51 22.58
CA ILE A 44 -9.76 18.20 23.88
C ILE A 44 -9.86 19.71 23.69
N ARG A 45 -10.82 20.30 24.42
CA ARG A 45 -11.15 21.73 24.47
C ARG A 45 -10.05 22.54 25.17
N VAL A 46 -10.01 23.82 24.83
CA VAL A 46 -9.16 24.89 25.39
C VAL A 46 -9.11 24.81 26.93
N GLY A 47 -7.90 24.74 27.52
CA GLY A 47 -7.74 24.92 28.97
C GLY A 47 -6.43 24.39 29.56
N ASP A 48 -6.12 23.10 29.40
CA ASP A 48 -5.22 22.43 30.34
C ASP A 48 -3.89 21.94 29.73
N GLU A 49 -3.01 21.48 30.61
CA GLU A 49 -1.62 20.98 30.55
C GLU A 49 -1.26 19.91 29.47
N VAL A 50 -2.08 19.82 28.42
CA VAL A 50 -2.15 18.81 27.34
C VAL A 50 -0.88 18.73 26.47
N ASP A 51 -0.10 19.81 26.36
CA ASP A 51 1.15 19.82 25.57
C ASP A 51 2.21 18.86 26.17
N SER A 52 2.20 18.66 27.49
CA SER A 52 3.14 17.77 28.16
C SER A 52 2.86 16.29 27.84
N THR A 53 1.60 15.87 27.94
CA THR A 53 1.16 14.48 27.72
C THR A 53 1.36 14.02 26.28
N ILE A 54 1.16 14.88 25.28
CA ILE A 54 1.37 14.54 23.86
C ILE A 54 2.87 14.41 23.55
N LYS A 55 3.68 15.36 24.04
CA LYS A 55 5.14 15.26 23.97
C LYS A 55 5.64 13.99 24.64
N GLU A 56 5.05 13.62 25.77
CA GLU A 56 5.38 12.41 26.50
C GLU A 56 4.85 11.12 25.84
N GLY A 57 3.75 11.20 25.08
CA GLY A 57 3.30 10.10 24.22
C GLY A 57 4.30 9.80 23.10
N ILE A 58 4.79 10.84 22.42
CA ILE A 58 5.79 10.72 21.32
C ILE A 58 7.15 10.27 21.89
N ARG A 59 7.69 11.02 22.86
CA ARG A 59 8.20 10.50 24.13
C ARG A 59 8.47 8.99 24.30
N ASN A 60 7.44 8.35 24.81
CA ASN A 60 7.45 7.01 25.37
C ASN A 60 6.97 5.96 24.36
N SER A 61 6.84 6.35 23.08
CA SER A 61 6.48 5.44 21.99
C SER A 61 7.72 4.97 21.23
N MET A 62 7.74 3.69 20.85
CA MET A 62 8.79 3.09 20.00
C MET A 62 8.75 3.59 18.56
N SER A 63 7.60 4.06 18.10
CA SER A 63 7.32 4.40 16.71
C SER A 63 6.12 5.35 16.59
N ALA A 64 5.85 5.83 15.38
CA ALA A 64 4.62 6.54 15.06
C ALA A 64 3.95 6.04 13.77
N ILE A 65 2.62 6.04 13.75
CA ILE A 65 1.80 5.99 12.55
C ILE A 65 1.16 7.36 12.39
N ILE A 66 1.34 7.98 11.22
CA ILE A 66 0.78 9.30 10.89
C ILE A 66 -0.31 9.11 9.86
N ILE A 67 -1.55 9.43 10.19
CA ILE A 67 -2.70 9.36 9.29
C ILE A 67 -2.97 10.75 8.71
N PHE A 68 -2.42 11.00 7.54
CA PHE A 68 -2.70 12.21 6.78
C PHE A 68 -4.10 12.14 6.18
N SER A 69 -4.92 13.14 6.48
CA SER A 69 -6.25 13.34 5.90
C SER A 69 -6.33 14.70 5.21
N GLN A 70 -7.43 14.98 4.52
CA GLN A 70 -7.64 16.25 3.83
C GLN A 70 -7.46 17.48 4.73
N ASN A 71 -7.84 17.39 6.01
CA ASN A 71 -7.76 18.53 6.95
C ASN A 71 -6.68 18.40 8.01
N TYR A 72 -5.69 17.52 7.84
CA TYR A 72 -4.60 17.32 8.80
C TYR A 72 -3.88 18.64 9.13
N ALA A 73 -3.45 19.38 8.11
CA ALA A 73 -2.69 20.62 8.28
C ALA A 73 -3.49 21.79 8.89
N TYR A 74 -4.83 21.70 8.98
CA TYR A 74 -5.63 22.73 9.67
C TYR A 74 -5.47 22.69 11.18
N SER A 75 -4.90 21.63 11.75
CA SER A 75 -4.59 21.55 13.17
C SER A 75 -3.12 21.87 13.42
N THR A 76 -2.85 22.97 14.12
CA THR A 76 -1.50 23.32 14.57
C THR A 76 -0.91 22.24 15.47
N TRP A 77 -1.74 21.54 16.26
CA TRP A 77 -1.31 20.38 17.04
C TRP A 77 -0.82 19.23 16.17
N CYS A 78 -1.57 18.81 15.15
CA CYS A 78 -1.10 17.76 14.23
C CYS A 78 0.22 18.13 13.53
N LEU A 79 0.45 19.41 13.25
CA LEU A 79 1.70 19.91 12.66
C LEU A 79 2.86 19.98 13.67
N ASP A 80 2.59 20.39 14.91
CA ASP A 80 3.58 20.38 15.98
C ASP A 80 3.98 18.93 16.36
N GLU A 81 3.01 18.00 16.40
CA GLU A 81 3.27 16.55 16.56
C GLU A 81 4.17 16.01 15.44
N LEU A 82 3.89 16.37 14.19
CA LEU A 82 4.68 15.94 13.03
C LEU A 82 6.15 16.35 13.17
N VAL A 83 6.42 17.59 13.61
CA VAL A 83 7.78 18.07 13.86
C VAL A 83 8.46 17.24 14.96
N LEU A 84 7.78 17.01 16.08
CA LEU A 84 8.31 16.21 17.20
C LEU A 84 8.58 14.74 16.81
N ILE A 85 7.71 14.15 15.99
CA ILE A 85 7.88 12.79 15.46
C ILE A 85 9.12 12.71 14.57
N LEU A 86 9.36 13.70 13.71
CA LEU A 86 10.56 13.77 12.87
C LEU A 86 11.83 14.03 13.69
N GLU A 87 11.76 14.83 14.75
CA GLU A 87 12.86 14.95 15.70
C GLU A 87 13.20 13.60 16.35
N ARG A 88 12.18 12.81 16.72
CA ARG A 88 12.36 11.44 17.24
C ARG A 88 12.93 10.48 16.21
N LYS A 89 12.58 10.61 14.93
CA LYS A 89 13.12 9.82 13.80
C LYS A 89 14.64 9.89 13.68
N LYS A 90 15.29 10.92 14.25
CA LYS A 90 16.76 10.99 14.33
C LYS A 90 17.36 9.82 15.13
N ASN A 91 16.60 9.20 16.02
CA ASN A 91 16.96 7.93 16.63
C ASN A 91 16.74 6.79 15.62
N SER A 92 17.81 6.06 15.29
CA SER A 92 17.79 4.99 14.27
C SER A 92 16.86 3.82 14.59
N ARG A 93 16.49 3.60 15.86
CA ARG A 93 15.51 2.59 16.27
C ARG A 93 14.07 3.06 16.05
N TYR A 94 13.82 4.36 16.12
CA TYR A 94 12.48 4.93 15.91
C TYR A 94 12.10 4.87 14.44
N PHE A 95 10.88 4.42 14.14
CA PHE A 95 10.39 4.34 12.77
C PHE A 95 9.00 4.97 12.64
N ILE A 96 8.69 5.39 11.41
CA ILE A 96 7.44 6.05 11.06
C ILE A 96 6.76 5.25 9.93
N ILE A 97 5.44 5.11 10.02
CA ILE A 97 4.59 4.63 8.93
C ILE A 97 3.60 5.76 8.57
N PRO A 98 3.81 6.46 7.45
CA PRO A 98 2.82 7.41 6.95
C PRO A 98 1.68 6.65 6.26
N ILE A 99 0.45 7.05 6.56
CA ILE A 99 -0.79 6.59 5.92
C ILE A 99 -1.46 7.79 5.26
N PHE A 100 -1.83 7.62 3.99
CA PHE A 100 -2.52 8.63 3.19
C PHE A 100 -4.00 8.24 3.06
N TYR A 101 -4.85 8.89 3.84
CA TYR A 101 -6.29 8.63 3.90
C TYR A 101 -7.06 9.70 3.13
N GLU A 102 -7.57 9.34 1.94
CA GLU A 102 -8.35 10.23 1.05
C GLU A 102 -7.59 11.53 0.68
N VAL A 103 -6.26 11.42 0.52
CA VAL A 103 -5.35 12.53 0.19
C VAL A 103 -4.23 12.03 -0.71
N GLU A 104 -3.72 12.89 -1.59
CA GLU A 104 -2.55 12.58 -2.42
C GLU A 104 -1.23 12.94 -1.72
N ILE A 105 -0.20 12.11 -1.90
CA ILE A 105 1.16 12.37 -1.38
C ILE A 105 1.70 13.71 -1.89
N ARG A 106 1.39 14.06 -3.14
CA ARG A 106 1.84 15.31 -3.77
C ARG A 106 1.32 16.54 -3.03
N ASP A 107 0.08 16.49 -2.57
CA ASP A 107 -0.55 17.59 -1.82
C ASP A 107 0.12 17.82 -0.47
N ILE A 108 0.58 16.74 0.18
CA ILE A 108 1.33 16.83 1.43
C ILE A 108 2.75 17.34 1.16
N LYS A 109 3.47 16.70 0.22
CA LYS A 109 4.88 16.97 -0.08
C LYS A 109 5.12 18.39 -0.60
N HIS A 110 4.23 18.88 -1.44
CA HIS A 110 4.32 20.21 -2.06
C HIS A 110 3.34 21.22 -1.46
N GLN A 111 2.63 20.83 -0.39
CA GLN A 111 1.65 21.66 0.31
C GLN A 111 0.62 22.28 -0.65
N LEU A 112 0.05 21.46 -1.54
CA LEU A 112 -1.00 21.86 -2.48
C LEU A 112 -2.38 21.74 -1.84
N GLY A 113 -3.39 22.30 -2.52
CA GLY A 113 -4.80 22.20 -2.09
C GLY A 113 -4.99 22.63 -0.63
N ASN A 114 -5.66 21.77 0.14
CA ASN A 114 -5.99 22.04 1.54
C ASN A 114 -4.76 22.27 2.43
N TYR A 115 -3.62 21.65 2.13
CA TYR A 115 -2.40 21.80 2.92
C TYR A 115 -1.81 23.21 2.78
N GLY A 116 -1.77 23.73 1.55
CA GLY A 116 -1.32 25.10 1.28
C GLY A 116 -2.25 26.14 1.91
N LEU A 117 -3.56 25.96 1.74
CA LEU A 117 -4.57 26.84 2.33
C LEU A 117 -4.48 26.87 3.86
N ALA A 118 -4.29 25.71 4.50
CA ALA A 118 -4.13 25.62 5.94
C ALA A 118 -2.88 26.35 6.45
N LEU A 119 -1.74 26.17 5.79
CA LEU A 119 -0.49 26.82 6.17
C LEU A 119 -0.55 28.34 6.00
N GLU A 120 -1.17 28.83 4.93
CA GLU A 120 -1.35 30.27 4.73
C GLU A 120 -2.27 30.87 5.81
N LYS A 121 -3.34 30.15 6.19
CA LYS A 121 -4.19 30.55 7.30
C LYS A 121 -3.43 30.63 8.63
N HIS A 122 -2.48 29.72 8.88
CA HIS A 122 -1.69 29.75 10.11
C HIS A 122 -0.62 30.83 10.12
N ARG A 123 -0.15 31.28 8.94
CA ARG A 123 0.90 32.30 8.80
C ARG A 123 0.58 33.57 9.59
N ALA A 124 -0.68 33.99 9.64
CA ALA A 124 -1.10 35.17 10.38
C ALA A 124 -0.80 35.13 11.89
N ARG A 125 -0.73 33.93 12.51
CA ARG A 125 -0.56 33.75 13.97
C ARG A 125 0.68 32.93 14.36
N HIS A 126 1.28 32.21 13.43
CA HIS A 126 2.37 31.25 13.67
C HIS A 126 3.44 31.32 12.59
N ASN A 127 3.77 32.54 12.12
CA ASN A 127 4.72 32.75 11.03
C ASN A 127 6.09 32.09 11.30
N ASP A 128 6.53 32.06 12.56
CA ASP A 128 7.78 31.46 13.03
C ASP A 128 7.80 29.92 12.95
N LYS A 129 6.64 29.28 12.91
CA LYS A 129 6.50 27.81 12.86
C LYS A 129 6.21 27.27 11.46
N VAL A 130 5.58 28.07 10.60
CA VAL A 130 5.09 27.63 9.29
C VAL A 130 6.19 27.00 8.43
N ASP A 131 7.39 27.57 8.45
CA ASP A 131 8.50 27.04 7.66
C ASP A 131 8.95 25.66 8.17
N LYS A 132 9.01 25.47 9.51
CA LYS A 132 9.27 24.15 10.11
C LYS A 132 8.21 23.12 9.76
N TRP A 133 6.93 23.52 9.74
CA TRP A 133 5.85 22.63 9.36
C TRP A 133 5.91 22.24 7.87
N LYS A 134 6.28 23.18 6.99
CA LYS A 134 6.50 22.89 5.57
C LYS A 134 7.64 21.90 5.36
N GLU A 135 8.77 22.12 6.02
CA GLU A 135 9.91 21.20 5.99
C GLU A 135 9.50 19.81 6.46
N ALA A 136 8.75 19.73 7.57
CA ALA A 136 8.29 18.46 8.12
C ALA A 136 7.33 17.71 7.18
N LEU A 137 6.37 18.41 6.56
CA LEU A 137 5.46 17.82 5.58
C LEU A 137 6.20 17.34 4.32
N ALA A 138 7.17 18.12 3.84
CA ALA A 138 8.01 17.75 2.72
C ALA A 138 8.89 16.53 3.03
N GLU A 139 9.48 16.47 4.23
CA GLU A 139 10.30 15.34 4.68
C GLU A 139 9.47 14.04 4.72
N VAL A 140 8.29 14.07 5.35
CA VAL A 140 7.45 12.87 5.41
C VAL A 140 6.88 12.50 4.05
N GLY A 141 6.59 13.47 3.18
CA GLY A 141 6.19 13.22 1.80
C GLY A 141 7.26 12.50 0.95
N ASN A 142 8.53 12.48 1.39
CA ASN A 142 9.60 11.70 0.75
C ASN A 142 9.70 10.26 1.30
N ILE A 143 9.02 9.94 2.40
CA ILE A 143 8.99 8.58 2.95
C ILE A 143 7.94 7.77 2.18
N LEU A 144 8.29 6.56 1.76
CA LEU A 144 7.32 5.60 1.22
C LEU A 144 6.24 5.32 2.29
N GLY A 145 5.02 5.80 2.04
CA GLY A 145 3.86 5.56 2.89
C GLY A 145 2.85 4.62 2.24
N GLN A 146 1.74 4.40 2.94
CA GLN A 146 0.70 3.46 2.54
C GLN A 146 -0.58 4.22 2.20
N HIS A 147 -1.14 3.99 1.01
CA HIS A 147 -2.37 4.64 0.55
C HIS A 147 -3.59 3.81 0.95
N VAL A 148 -4.57 4.42 1.63
CA VAL A 148 -5.80 3.71 2.01
C VAL A 148 -6.67 3.53 0.77
N GLU A 149 -6.54 2.38 0.12
CA GLU A 149 -7.30 2.00 -1.08
C GLU A 149 -7.89 0.60 -0.96
N GLY A 150 -9.04 0.38 -1.60
CA GLY A 150 -9.78 -0.87 -1.51
C GLY A 150 -10.53 -1.05 -0.19
N LEU A 151 -10.78 -2.31 0.20
CA LEU A 151 -11.50 -2.62 1.43
C LEU A 151 -10.69 -2.20 2.67
N GLN A 152 -11.23 -1.28 3.47
CA GLN A 152 -10.55 -0.71 4.64
C GLN A 152 -10.05 -1.77 5.63
N SER A 153 -10.81 -2.85 5.84
CA SER A 153 -10.41 -3.93 6.74
C SER A 153 -9.13 -4.62 6.28
N THR A 154 -9.03 -4.97 4.99
CA THR A 154 -7.82 -5.57 4.41
C THR A 154 -6.62 -4.64 4.50
N PHE A 155 -6.82 -3.33 4.25
CA PHE A 155 -5.76 -2.35 4.39
C PHE A 155 -5.25 -2.26 5.82
N ILE A 156 -6.16 -2.18 6.81
CA ILE A 156 -5.80 -2.15 8.23
C ILE A 156 -5.00 -3.40 8.62
N GLN A 157 -5.43 -4.59 8.20
CA GLN A 157 -4.69 -5.82 8.48
C GLN A 157 -3.27 -5.81 7.89
N ASN A 158 -3.11 -5.27 6.67
CA ASN A 158 -1.80 -5.09 6.05
C ASN A 158 -0.92 -4.10 6.83
N ILE A 159 -1.50 -3.00 7.32
CA ILE A 159 -0.77 -2.03 8.16
C ILE A 159 -0.32 -2.68 9.46
N VAL A 160 -1.18 -3.45 10.13
CA VAL A 160 -0.83 -4.13 11.39
C VAL A 160 0.27 -5.16 11.16
N LYS A 161 0.21 -5.92 10.06
CA LYS A 161 1.28 -6.84 9.66
C LYS A 161 2.60 -6.11 9.40
N LEU A 162 2.58 -5.03 8.60
CA LEU A 162 3.75 -4.20 8.33
C LEU A 162 4.34 -3.61 9.62
N PHE A 163 3.46 -3.16 10.52
CA PHE A 163 3.84 -2.63 11.82
C PHE A 163 4.57 -3.68 12.64
N ARG A 164 4.01 -4.90 12.75
CA ARG A 164 4.65 -6.04 13.43
C ARG A 164 6.04 -6.33 12.87
N GLU A 165 6.17 -6.42 11.55
CA GLU A 165 7.44 -6.71 10.87
C GLU A 165 8.50 -5.62 11.16
N LYS A 166 8.12 -4.34 11.04
CA LYS A 166 9.01 -3.22 11.35
C LYS A 166 9.38 -3.17 12.83
N LEU A 167 8.42 -3.40 13.72
CA LEU A 167 8.66 -3.44 15.16
C LEU A 167 9.64 -4.57 15.51
N ALA A 168 9.42 -5.78 15.01
CA ALA A 168 10.32 -6.91 15.25
C ALA A 168 11.73 -6.70 14.66
N ALA A 169 11.84 -5.98 13.55
CA ALA A 169 13.14 -5.64 12.96
C ALA A 169 13.90 -4.59 13.77
N LYS A 170 13.21 -3.61 14.35
CA LYS A 170 13.82 -2.52 15.14
C LYS A 170 13.96 -2.84 16.63
N PHE A 171 13.08 -3.70 17.15
CA PHE A 171 12.96 -4.14 18.54
C PHE A 171 12.73 -5.67 18.60
N PRO A 172 13.77 -6.49 18.37
CA PRO A 172 13.65 -7.95 18.46
C PRO A 172 13.16 -8.45 19.83
N GLU A 173 13.40 -7.69 20.89
CA GLU A 173 12.90 -7.93 22.25
C GLU A 173 11.38 -7.84 22.37
N CYS A 174 10.71 -7.16 21.44
CA CYS A 174 9.25 -6.98 21.39
C CYS A 174 8.57 -7.96 20.43
N ARG A 175 9.26 -9.03 20.01
CA ARG A 175 8.63 -10.09 19.21
C ARG A 175 7.51 -10.74 20.02
N LEU A 176 6.28 -10.43 19.64
CA LEU A 176 5.12 -11.17 20.13
C LEU A 176 5.17 -12.60 19.57
N PRO A 177 4.87 -13.63 20.38
CA PRO A 177 4.69 -14.98 19.88
C PRO A 177 3.63 -14.95 18.78
N THR A 178 3.93 -15.57 17.63
CA THR A 178 2.90 -15.85 16.63
C THR A 178 1.82 -16.67 17.33
N LEU A 179 0.55 -16.22 17.29
CA LEU A 179 -0.59 -17.05 17.68
C LEU A 179 -0.65 -18.22 16.69
N GLU A 180 0.11 -19.27 16.96
CA GLU A 180 -0.08 -20.57 16.35
C GLU A 180 -1.42 -21.11 16.84
N GLY A 181 -2.33 -21.37 15.89
CA GLY A 181 -3.51 -22.18 16.17
C GLY A 181 -3.10 -23.55 16.74
N PRO A 182 -4.02 -24.26 17.42
CA PRO A 182 -3.66 -25.44 18.19
C PRO A 182 -2.95 -26.47 17.31
N SER A 183 -1.69 -26.73 17.66
CA SER A 183 -0.80 -27.71 17.05
C SER A 183 -1.41 -29.11 17.16
N SER A 184 -1.82 -29.69 16.04
CA SER A 184 -1.88 -31.14 15.89
C SER A 184 -0.45 -31.64 15.74
N GLN A 185 0.02 -32.33 16.78
CA GLN A 185 1.31 -33.00 16.75
C GLN A 185 1.34 -34.04 15.62
N GLY A 186 2.30 -33.87 14.73
CA GLY A 186 2.69 -34.82 13.70
C GLY A 186 4.18 -34.66 13.46
N SER A 187 4.98 -35.22 14.35
CA SER A 187 6.42 -35.34 14.18
C SER A 187 6.73 -36.13 12.90
N SER A 188 7.42 -35.50 11.95
CA SER A 188 8.32 -36.20 11.05
C SER A 188 9.42 -35.27 10.62
N SER A 189 10.64 -35.65 10.97
CA SER A 189 11.87 -35.02 10.51
C SER A 189 11.91 -35.04 8.99
N SER A 190 12.04 -33.87 8.38
CA SER A 190 12.69 -33.77 7.07
C SER A 190 13.68 -32.62 7.10
N SER A 191 14.92 -32.99 6.80
CA SER A 191 16.07 -32.15 6.57
C SER A 191 15.76 -30.92 5.71
N MET A 192 16.29 -29.77 6.11
CA MET A 192 16.44 -28.57 5.28
C MET A 192 17.16 -28.92 3.97
N LEU A 193 16.39 -29.26 2.94
CA LEU A 193 16.81 -29.16 1.55
C LEU A 193 16.30 -27.81 1.05
N ARG A 194 17.23 -26.93 0.66
CA ARG A 194 16.88 -25.75 -0.13
C ARG A 194 16.14 -26.24 -1.38
N PRO A 195 15.00 -25.65 -1.79
CA PRO A 195 14.36 -26.03 -3.04
C PRO A 195 15.36 -25.81 -4.18
N LYS A 196 15.54 -26.81 -5.04
CA LYS A 196 16.20 -26.61 -6.32
C LYS A 196 15.38 -25.58 -7.11
N PRO A 197 16.00 -24.63 -7.82
CA PRO A 197 15.26 -23.75 -8.71
C PRO A 197 14.54 -24.60 -9.74
N SER A 198 13.21 -24.45 -9.83
CA SER A 198 12.42 -25.07 -10.89
C SER A 198 12.91 -24.54 -12.25
N ASN A 199 12.97 -25.43 -13.25
CA ASN A 199 13.23 -25.08 -14.65
C ASN A 199 11.98 -24.50 -15.36
N ASP A 200 10.88 -24.31 -14.63
CA ASP A 200 9.64 -23.78 -15.20
C ASP A 200 9.81 -22.35 -15.70
N LYS A 201 9.48 -22.11 -16.97
CA LYS A 201 9.44 -20.76 -17.53
C LYS A 201 8.08 -20.14 -17.23
N VAL A 202 8.04 -19.23 -16.25
CA VAL A 202 6.84 -18.48 -15.87
C VAL A 202 6.90 -17.06 -16.44
N ILE A 203 5.86 -16.65 -17.17
CA ILE A 203 5.74 -15.31 -17.76
C ILE A 203 4.42 -14.69 -17.31
N LEU A 204 4.48 -13.47 -16.78
CA LEU A 204 3.32 -12.66 -16.40
C LEU A 204 3.09 -11.57 -17.46
N TYR A 205 2.00 -11.69 -18.20
CA TYR A 205 1.54 -10.68 -19.16
C TYR A 205 0.60 -9.68 -18.50
N THR A 206 0.85 -8.39 -18.73
CA THR A 206 0.13 -7.27 -18.11
C THR A 206 -0.21 -6.18 -19.12
N ILE A 207 -1.20 -5.35 -18.79
CA ILE A 207 -1.47 -4.07 -19.47
C ILE A 207 -1.27 -2.91 -18.49
N SER A 208 -0.76 -1.78 -19.00
CA SER A 208 -0.42 -0.53 -18.30
C SER A 208 0.74 -0.66 -17.30
N VAL A 209 1.50 0.43 -17.12
CA VAL A 209 2.60 0.50 -16.14
C VAL A 209 1.99 0.78 -14.76
N ASN A 210 1.31 -0.20 -14.20
CA ASN A 210 0.84 -0.08 -12.82
C ASN A 210 1.97 -0.54 -11.90
N ASN A 211 2.49 0.39 -11.10
CA ASN A 211 3.59 0.25 -10.15
C ASN A 211 3.30 -0.73 -8.98
N GLY A 212 2.71 -1.89 -9.24
CA GLY A 212 2.27 -2.89 -8.26
C GLY A 212 0.85 -2.69 -7.72
N LEU A 213 0.02 -1.86 -8.36
CA LEU A 213 -1.37 -1.58 -7.99
C LEU A 213 -2.36 -2.28 -8.96
N GLY A 214 -3.48 -2.78 -8.44
CA GLY A 214 -4.52 -3.46 -9.23
C GLY A 214 -4.29 -4.95 -9.46
N ALA A 215 -5.04 -5.53 -10.40
CA ALA A 215 -5.04 -6.96 -10.71
C ALA A 215 -3.63 -7.53 -10.93
N ASN A 216 -2.78 -6.82 -11.69
CA ASN A 216 -1.38 -7.18 -11.96
C ASN A 216 -0.55 -7.29 -10.66
N GLY A 217 -0.72 -6.34 -9.74
CA GLY A 217 0.02 -6.30 -8.48
C GLY A 217 -0.34 -7.42 -7.50
N LEU A 218 -1.62 -7.84 -7.49
CA LEU A 218 -2.07 -8.99 -6.69
C LEU A 218 -1.45 -10.30 -7.18
N VAL A 219 -1.47 -10.53 -8.50
CA VAL A 219 -0.86 -11.70 -9.13
C VAL A 219 0.65 -11.72 -8.91
N LYS A 220 1.31 -10.57 -9.07
CA LYS A 220 2.75 -10.41 -8.81
C LYS A 220 3.14 -10.77 -7.36
N LYS A 221 2.39 -10.26 -6.38
CA LYS A 221 2.62 -10.58 -4.96
C LYS A 221 2.45 -12.07 -4.66
N LEU A 222 1.48 -12.73 -5.29
CA LEU A 222 1.25 -14.17 -5.10
C LEU A 222 2.41 -15.00 -5.66
N LEU A 223 2.87 -14.71 -6.88
CA LEU A 223 4.03 -15.37 -7.49
C LEU A 223 5.29 -15.18 -6.62
N MET A 224 5.57 -13.94 -6.20
CA MET A 224 6.72 -13.64 -5.34
C MET A 224 6.62 -14.33 -3.96
N SER A 225 5.43 -14.41 -3.37
CA SER A 225 5.22 -15.09 -2.08
C SER A 225 5.46 -16.60 -2.15
N GLY A 226 5.42 -17.18 -3.35
CA GLY A 226 5.77 -18.56 -3.63
C GLY A 226 7.22 -18.83 -3.96
N ASN A 227 8.09 -17.82 -3.88
CA ASN A 227 9.44 -17.87 -4.45
C ASN A 227 9.47 -18.28 -5.93
N VAL A 228 8.40 -17.99 -6.68
CA VAL A 228 8.34 -18.25 -8.12
C VAL A 228 9.15 -17.19 -8.85
N VAL A 229 10.11 -17.62 -9.66
CA VAL A 229 10.85 -16.74 -10.57
C VAL A 229 10.03 -16.59 -11.85
N PHE A 230 9.75 -15.36 -12.27
CA PHE A 230 8.97 -15.09 -13.48
C PHE A 230 9.48 -13.86 -14.25
N GLU A 231 9.23 -13.85 -15.55
CA GLU A 231 9.45 -12.71 -16.45
C GLU A 231 8.15 -11.88 -16.54
N GLU A 232 8.23 -10.56 -16.40
CA GLU A 232 7.07 -9.66 -16.56
C GLU A 232 7.11 -9.01 -17.95
N ARG A 233 6.02 -9.12 -18.71
CA ARG A 233 5.85 -8.51 -20.03
C ARG A 233 4.67 -7.58 -20.05
N ASN A 234 4.87 -6.36 -20.55
CA ASN A 234 3.85 -5.33 -20.58
C ASN A 234 3.40 -5.04 -22.01
N CYS A 235 2.21 -5.53 -22.36
CA CYS A 235 1.63 -5.40 -23.70
C CYS A 235 1.21 -3.96 -24.05
N SER A 236 1.20 -3.03 -23.08
CA SER A 236 0.93 -1.61 -23.34
C SER A 236 2.17 -0.81 -23.71
N THR A 237 3.36 -1.28 -23.36
CA THR A 237 4.62 -0.60 -23.69
C THR A 237 5.26 -1.17 -24.95
N GLU A 238 5.14 -2.48 -25.17
CA GLU A 238 5.76 -3.20 -26.28
C GLU A 238 4.70 -4.04 -27.00
N SER A 239 4.41 -3.67 -28.25
CA SER A 239 3.35 -4.30 -29.06
C SER A 239 3.69 -5.73 -29.51
N GLU A 240 4.97 -6.10 -29.51
CA GLU A 240 5.42 -7.46 -29.83
C GLU A 240 4.93 -8.51 -28.82
N TYR A 241 4.85 -8.15 -27.52
CA TYR A 241 4.31 -9.05 -26.50
C TYR A 241 2.82 -9.32 -26.67
N MET A 242 2.07 -8.35 -27.18
CA MET A 242 0.66 -8.56 -27.50
C MET A 242 0.52 -9.59 -28.63
N ARG A 243 1.33 -9.46 -29.69
CA ARG A 243 1.30 -10.38 -30.83
C ARG A 243 1.74 -11.80 -30.46
N GLU A 244 2.80 -11.92 -29.65
CA GLU A 244 3.25 -13.21 -29.12
C GLU A 244 2.16 -13.88 -28.27
N LEU A 245 1.49 -13.12 -27.41
CA LEU A 245 0.42 -13.64 -26.57
C LEU A 245 -0.78 -14.09 -27.41
N GLU A 246 -1.16 -13.30 -28.41
CA GLU A 246 -2.21 -13.61 -29.38
C GLU A 246 -1.91 -14.88 -30.19
N GLU A 247 -0.66 -15.08 -30.63
CA GLU A 247 -0.21 -16.31 -31.30
C GLU A 247 -0.27 -17.54 -30.37
N LEU A 248 -0.04 -17.34 -29.07
CA LEU A 248 0.04 -18.42 -28.08
C LEU A 248 -1.33 -18.88 -27.56
N VAL A 249 -2.25 -17.97 -27.25
CA VAL A 249 -3.58 -18.31 -26.70
C VAL A 249 -4.74 -18.10 -27.66
N GLY A 250 -4.53 -17.38 -28.76
CA GLY A 250 -5.58 -16.93 -29.69
C GLY A 250 -6.28 -15.65 -29.22
N ASN A 251 -6.59 -14.76 -30.17
CA ASN A 251 -7.10 -13.40 -29.92
C ASN A 251 -8.32 -13.34 -28.99
N ASP A 252 -9.25 -14.29 -29.10
CA ASP A 252 -10.49 -14.30 -28.32
C ASP A 252 -10.29 -14.77 -26.86
N ARG A 253 -9.11 -15.28 -26.54
CA ARG A 253 -8.77 -15.82 -25.22
C ARG A 253 -7.81 -14.94 -24.43
N VAL A 254 -7.29 -13.86 -25.01
CA VAL A 254 -6.37 -12.94 -24.35
C VAL A 254 -7.06 -12.21 -23.19
N ARG A 255 -6.46 -12.28 -22.00
CA ARG A 255 -6.96 -11.68 -20.75
C ARG A 255 -5.79 -11.05 -20.00
N PHE A 256 -6.06 -10.06 -19.16
CA PHE A 256 -5.04 -9.45 -18.31
C PHE A 256 -5.50 -9.32 -16.85
N PRO A 257 -4.61 -9.56 -15.87
CA PRO A 257 -3.28 -10.19 -16.01
C PRO A 257 -3.39 -11.66 -16.43
N MET A 258 -2.41 -12.17 -17.17
CA MET A 258 -2.35 -13.60 -17.57
C MET A 258 -0.99 -14.19 -17.23
N VAL A 259 -1.02 -15.42 -16.71
CA VAL A 259 0.19 -16.15 -16.30
C VAL A 259 0.35 -17.34 -17.25
N ILE A 260 1.46 -17.35 -17.98
CA ILE A 260 1.86 -18.44 -18.86
C ILE A 260 2.95 -19.24 -18.17
N VAL A 261 2.76 -20.55 -18.06
CA VAL A 261 3.75 -21.49 -17.49
C VAL A 261 4.10 -22.49 -18.57
N ASN A 262 5.38 -22.60 -18.91
CA ASN A 262 5.88 -23.54 -19.92
C ASN A 262 5.14 -23.45 -21.27
N GLY A 263 4.70 -22.23 -21.64
CA GLY A 263 3.98 -21.97 -22.89
C GLY A 263 2.48 -22.23 -22.86
N LYS A 264 1.89 -22.52 -21.69
CA LYS A 264 0.44 -22.72 -21.53
C LYS A 264 -0.19 -21.72 -20.57
N ASP A 265 -1.45 -21.34 -20.83
CA ASP A 265 -2.26 -20.50 -19.92
C ASP A 265 -2.57 -21.27 -18.63
N LEU A 266 -2.17 -20.71 -17.48
CA LEU A 266 -2.40 -21.30 -16.16
C LEU A 266 -3.89 -21.51 -15.83
N CYS A 267 -4.78 -20.69 -16.41
CA CYS A 267 -6.24 -20.82 -16.26
C CYS A 267 -6.91 -21.42 -17.50
N GLY A 268 -6.14 -22.07 -18.39
CA GLY A 268 -6.64 -22.75 -19.57
C GLY A 268 -7.41 -24.04 -19.24
N GLU A 269 -7.99 -24.65 -20.28
CA GLU A 269 -8.70 -25.93 -20.17
C GLU A 269 -7.74 -27.13 -20.06
N GLU A 270 -6.48 -26.95 -20.46
CA GLU A 270 -5.44 -27.97 -20.38
C GLU A 270 -4.75 -27.96 -19.02
N GLU A 271 -4.40 -29.15 -18.52
CA GLU A 271 -3.59 -29.29 -17.33
C GLU A 271 -2.17 -28.76 -17.58
N VAL A 272 -1.68 -27.94 -16.65
CA VAL A 272 -0.37 -27.27 -16.74
C VAL A 272 0.60 -27.92 -15.77
N GLU A 273 1.59 -28.62 -16.33
CA GLU A 273 2.74 -29.19 -15.62
C GLU A 273 3.71 -28.06 -15.21
N GLY A 274 4.14 -28.06 -13.93
CA GLY A 274 4.97 -27.00 -13.33
C GLY A 274 4.23 -26.22 -12.23
N LEU A 275 5.00 -25.58 -11.33
CA LEU A 275 4.51 -25.00 -10.05
C LEU A 275 3.98 -26.03 -9.03
N ASP A 276 4.38 -27.30 -9.10
CA ASP A 276 3.79 -28.37 -8.27
C ASP A 276 4.19 -28.28 -6.77
N ASP A 277 5.30 -27.59 -6.46
CA ASP A 277 5.71 -27.24 -5.09
C ASP A 277 5.11 -25.90 -4.59
N PHE A 278 4.28 -25.22 -5.40
CA PHE A 278 3.68 -23.95 -5.03
C PHE A 278 2.37 -24.17 -4.26
N GLU A 279 2.46 -24.11 -2.93
CA GLU A 279 1.32 -24.23 -2.00
C GLU A 279 0.16 -23.26 -2.31
N ASN A 280 0.42 -22.18 -3.05
CA ASN A 280 -0.56 -21.19 -3.47
C ASN A 280 -1.02 -21.32 -4.95
N LYS A 281 -0.72 -22.40 -5.68
CA LYS A 281 -1.14 -22.60 -7.10
C LYS A 281 -2.65 -22.46 -7.28
N GLN A 282 -3.42 -23.14 -6.44
CA GLN A 282 -4.89 -23.05 -6.45
C GLN A 282 -5.41 -21.66 -6.06
N LYS A 283 -4.73 -20.98 -5.13
CA LYS A 283 -5.06 -19.62 -4.73
C LYS A 283 -4.79 -18.61 -5.87
N LEU A 284 -3.70 -18.79 -6.60
CA LEU A 284 -3.35 -17.99 -7.77
C LEU A 284 -4.38 -18.18 -8.89
N ILE A 285 -4.74 -19.42 -9.20
CA ILE A 285 -5.79 -19.75 -10.18
C ILE A 285 -7.14 -19.12 -9.77
N SER A 286 -7.51 -19.25 -8.49
CA SER A 286 -8.74 -18.66 -7.96
C SER A 286 -8.77 -17.12 -8.12
N VAL A 287 -7.67 -16.44 -7.82
CA VAL A 287 -7.55 -14.99 -7.98
C VAL A 287 -7.63 -14.58 -9.45
N LEU A 288 -6.90 -15.27 -10.34
CA LEU A 288 -6.94 -15.02 -11.78
C LEU A 288 -8.37 -15.20 -12.32
N ASN A 289 -9.04 -16.29 -11.96
CA ASN A 289 -10.43 -16.55 -12.37
C ASN A 289 -11.40 -15.49 -11.84
N HIS A 290 -11.27 -15.04 -10.60
CA HIS A 290 -12.12 -13.98 -10.05
C HIS A 290 -11.89 -12.64 -10.78
N LEU A 291 -10.64 -12.32 -11.09
CA LEU A 291 -10.30 -11.15 -11.89
C LEU A 291 -10.92 -11.26 -13.29
N TYR A 292 -10.90 -12.44 -13.92
CA TYR A 292 -11.55 -12.69 -15.21
C TYR A 292 -13.07 -12.58 -15.16
N VAL A 293 -13.71 -13.02 -14.07
CA VAL A 293 -15.16 -12.85 -13.86
C VAL A 293 -15.51 -11.37 -13.74
N SER A 294 -14.72 -10.58 -13.00
CA SER A 294 -14.92 -9.12 -12.91
C SER A 294 -14.60 -8.39 -14.22
N ALA A 295 -13.66 -8.93 -15.00
CA ALA A 295 -13.29 -8.44 -16.32
C ALA A 295 -14.30 -8.87 -17.41
N LYS A 296 -15.27 -9.75 -17.14
CA LYS A 296 -16.34 -10.05 -18.11
C LYS A 296 -17.32 -8.87 -18.26
N THR A 297 -17.22 -7.86 -17.40
CA THR A 297 -17.83 -6.53 -17.56
C THR A 297 -17.05 -5.62 -18.54
N ILE A 298 -15.87 -6.05 -19.04
CA ILE A 298 -15.03 -5.32 -20.03
C ILE A 298 -15.58 -5.42 -21.46
N GLU A 299 -16.71 -6.08 -21.73
CA GLU A 299 -17.43 -5.81 -23.00
C GLU A 299 -17.83 -4.32 -23.10
N ASN A 300 -18.14 -3.67 -21.96
CA ASN A 300 -18.41 -2.23 -21.92
C ASN A 300 -17.16 -1.36 -22.10
N LEU A 301 -15.97 -1.87 -21.73
CA LEU A 301 -14.70 -1.16 -21.93
C LEU A 301 -14.16 -1.37 -23.35
N ARG A 302 -14.38 -2.54 -23.96
CA ARG A 302 -14.09 -2.79 -25.39
C ARG A 302 -14.91 -1.84 -26.28
N ASP A 303 -16.16 -1.57 -25.91
CA ASP A 303 -17.01 -0.57 -26.58
C ASP A 303 -16.56 0.89 -26.33
N MET A 304 -15.87 1.15 -25.22
CA MET A 304 -15.29 2.45 -24.91
C MET A 304 -13.96 2.68 -25.64
N PHE A 305 -13.14 1.64 -25.81
CA PHE A 305 -11.88 1.69 -26.56
C PHE A 305 -12.09 1.69 -28.08
N SER A 306 -13.12 1.01 -28.60
CA SER A 306 -13.51 1.12 -30.02
C SER A 306 -14.02 2.53 -30.38
N ARG A 307 -14.67 3.22 -29.43
CA ARG A 307 -15.04 4.65 -29.54
C ARG A 307 -13.85 5.60 -29.39
N SER A 308 -12.86 5.26 -28.59
CA SER A 308 -11.60 6.02 -28.43
C SER A 308 -10.72 5.95 -29.69
N LEU A 309 -10.62 4.78 -30.33
CA LEU A 309 -9.87 4.58 -31.56
C LEU A 309 -10.51 5.32 -32.76
N THR A 310 -11.85 5.37 -32.81
CA THR A 310 -12.57 6.17 -33.83
C THR A 310 -12.48 7.69 -33.60
N PHE A 311 -12.35 8.13 -32.35
CA PHE A 311 -12.11 9.54 -32.01
C PHE A 311 -10.67 9.99 -32.31
N GLN A 312 -9.68 9.11 -32.10
CA GLN A 312 -8.31 9.40 -32.48
C GLN A 312 -8.11 9.35 -34.01
N SER A 313 -8.77 8.43 -34.72
CA SER A 313 -8.71 8.41 -36.19
C SER A 313 -9.37 9.65 -36.81
N SER A 314 -10.49 10.16 -36.26
CA SER A 314 -11.16 11.36 -36.80
C SER A 314 -10.35 12.65 -36.57
N ILE A 315 -9.57 12.71 -35.48
CA ILE A 315 -8.67 13.83 -35.22
C ILE A 315 -7.43 13.71 -36.12
N GLN A 316 -6.90 12.50 -36.32
CA GLN A 316 -5.74 12.29 -37.19
C GLN A 316 -6.06 12.59 -38.67
N ASP A 317 -7.26 12.26 -39.14
CA ASP A 317 -7.74 12.59 -40.50
C ASP A 317 -8.00 14.11 -40.69
N GLN A 318 -8.49 14.82 -39.66
CA GLN A 318 -8.63 16.28 -39.71
C GLN A 318 -7.29 17.02 -39.68
N TRP A 319 -6.25 16.42 -39.10
CA TRP A 319 -4.90 16.98 -39.07
C TRP A 319 -4.10 16.67 -40.36
N ILE A 320 -4.36 15.54 -41.01
CA ILE A 320 -3.71 15.18 -42.28
C ILE A 320 -4.28 16.00 -43.46
N ASN A 321 -5.59 16.24 -43.49
CA ASN A 321 -6.23 17.02 -44.57
C ASN A 321 -5.93 18.53 -44.55
N ARG A 322 -5.40 19.09 -43.45
CA ARG A 322 -4.96 20.50 -43.39
C ARG A 322 -3.52 20.75 -43.84
N ARG A 323 -2.76 19.70 -44.17
CA ARG A 323 -1.38 19.84 -44.67
C ARG A 323 -1.23 19.71 -46.19
N TYR A 324 -2.30 19.36 -46.91
CA TYR A 324 -2.27 19.15 -48.36
C TYR A 324 -3.43 19.84 -49.10
N SER A 325 -3.90 20.99 -48.60
CA SER A 325 -4.87 21.86 -49.31
C SER A 325 -4.40 23.30 -49.30
#